data_AF-D8FKQ5-F1
#
_entry.id   AF-D8FKQ5-F1
#
_cell.length_a   1.000
_cell.length_b   1.000
_cell.length_c   1.000
_cell.angle_alpha   90.00
_cell.angle_beta   90.00
_cell.angle_gamma   90.00
#
_symmetry.space_group_name_H-M   'P 1'
#
loop_
_entity.id
_entity.type
_entity.pdbx_description
1 polymer ?
#
loop_
_entity_poly.entity_id
_entity_poly.type
_entity_poly.pdbx_seq_one_letter_code
_entity_poly.pdbx_strand_id
1 'polypeptide(L)' 'MTEKKAVELLMSQDKIVIISTHDPTLALMADKRIVIKNGGIYKIIETSVNERKILNKLEGIDEYLETLRNNLRNGQKING' A
#
# COMPACT_ATOMS: atom_id res chain seq x y z
N MET A 1 10.25 6.84 -8.86
CA MET A 1 10.22 5.53 -8.16
C MET A 1 9.36 5.73 -6.93
N THR A 2 8.21 5.08 -6.84
CA THR A 2 7.28 5.25 -5.70
C THR A 2 7.78 4.46 -4.49
N GLU A 3 7.40 4.88 -3.28
CA GLU A 3 7.78 4.21 -2.02
C GLU A 3 7.44 2.71 -2.04
N LYS A 4 6.31 2.35 -2.66
CA LYS A 4 5.89 0.96 -2.91
C LYS A 4 6.95 0.10 -3.60
N LYS A 5 7.55 0.60 -4.70
CA LYS A 5 8.57 -0.15 -5.46
C LYS A 5 9.85 -0.38 -4.67
N ALA A 6 10.21 0.56 -3.80
CA ALA A 6 11.35 0.38 -2.91
C ALA A 6 11.07 -0.72 -1.87
N VAL A 7 9.85 -0.75 -1.33
CA VAL A 7 9.41 -1.79 -0.39
C VAL A 7 9.40 -3.17 -1.05
N GLU A 8 8.83 -3.31 -2.25
CA GLU A 8 8.81 -4.59 -3.00
C GLU A 8 10.23 -5.11 -3.26
N LEU A 9 11.15 -4.23 -3.67
CA LEU A 9 12.55 -4.60 -3.90
C LEU A 9 13.26 -5.07 -2.63
N LEU A 10 12.94 -4.48 -1.47
CA LEU A 10 13.52 -4.91 -0.20
C LEU A 10 12.95 -6.25 0.26
N MET A 11 11.65 -6.48 0.04
CA MET A 11 10.99 -7.76 0.34
C MET A 11 11.54 -8.91 -0.50
N SER A 12 12.00 -8.66 -1.72
CA SER A 12 12.55 -9.70 -2.61
C SER A 12 13.96 -10.17 -2.24
N GLN A 13 14.59 -9.66 -1.18
CA GLN A 13 15.97 -9.98 -0.80
C GLN A 13 16.10 -10.95 0.39
N ASP A 14 15.03 -11.68 0.76
CA ASP A 14 15.02 -12.59 1.92
C ASP A 14 15.48 -11.92 3.24
N LYS A 15 15.27 -10.61 3.35
CA LYS A 15 15.60 -9.81 4.55
C LYS A 15 14.34 -9.56 5.36
N ILE A 16 14.51 -9.47 6.68
CA ILE A 16 13.44 -8.99 7.57
C ILE A 16 13.30 -7.48 7.36
N VAL A 17 12.12 -7.05 6.92
CA VAL A 17 11.78 -5.63 6.69
C VAL A 17 10.67 -5.23 7.66
N ILE A 18 10.88 -4.13 8.39
CA ILE A 18 9.89 -3.55 9.30
C ILE A 18 9.58 -2.14 8.80
N ILE A 19 8.30 -1.85 8.61
CA ILE A 19 7.82 -0.55 8.14
C ILE A 19 6.81 -0.03 9.16
N SER A 20 7.03 1.18 9.65
CA SER A 20 6.04 1.93 10.43
C SER A 20 5.31 2.85 9.48
N THR A 21 3.99 2.72 9.38
CA THR A 21 3.19 3.50 8.46
C THR A 21 1.75 3.64 8.94
N HIS A 22 1.10 4.72 8.52
CA HIS A 22 -0.35 4.91 8.59
C HIS A 22 -1.03 4.75 7.23
N ASP A 23 -0.26 4.56 6.17
CA ASP A 23 -0.77 4.33 4.82
C ASP A 23 -1.33 2.90 4.71
N PRO A 24 -2.62 2.75 4.33
CA PRO A 24 -3.26 1.44 4.28
C PRO A 24 -2.69 0.53 3.20
N THR A 25 -2.24 1.08 2.06
CA THR A 25 -1.66 0.30 0.96
C THR A 25 -0.36 -0.36 1.42
N LEU A 26 0.56 0.42 1.99
CA LEU A 26 1.81 -0.09 2.56
C LEU A 26 1.55 -1.07 3.72
N ALA A 27 0.60 -0.77 4.60
CA ALA A 27 0.25 -1.66 5.71
C ALA A 27 -0.31 -3.02 5.24
N LEU A 28 -1.07 -3.03 4.13
CA LEU A 28 -1.66 -4.24 3.56
C LEU A 28 -0.68 -5.08 2.74
N MET A 29 0.45 -4.51 2.29
CA MET A 29 1.54 -5.26 1.64
C MET A 29 2.29 -6.19 2.61
N ALA A 30 2.34 -5.84 3.89
CA ALA A 30 3.04 -6.63 4.89
C ALA A 30 2.31 -7.96 5.17
N ASP A 31 3.06 -9.05 5.38
CA ASP A 31 2.47 -10.34 5.76
C ASP A 31 1.92 -10.33 7.20
N LYS A 32 2.55 -9.56 8.09
CA LYS A 32 2.11 -9.33 9.48
C LYS A 32 2.17 -7.85 9.84
N ARG A 33 1.21 -7.39 10.64
CA ARG A 33 1.14 -6.04 11.21
C ARG A 33 1.18 -6.11 12.72
N ILE A 34 2.01 -5.27 13.34
CA ILE A 34 2.04 -5.07 14.79
C ILE A 34 1.28 -3.78 15.10
N VAL A 35 0.22 -3.87 15.89
CA VAL A 35 -0.57 -2.72 16.34
C VAL A 35 0.01 -2.24 17.66
N ILE A 36 0.41 -0.97 17.72
CA ILE A 36 0.89 -0.32 18.94
C ILE A 36 -0.21 0.58 19.51
N LYS A 37 -0.48 0.48 20.82
CA LYS A 37 -1.36 1.39 21.57
C LYS A 37 -0.77 1.65 22.95
N ASN A 38 -0.94 2.87 23.46
CA ASN A 38 -0.50 3.27 24.80
C ASN A 38 0.96 2.90 25.12
N GLY A 39 1.85 2.99 24.13
CA GLY A 39 3.27 2.68 24.30
C GLY A 39 3.63 1.18 24.30
N GLY A 40 2.68 0.28 24.04
CA GLY A 40 2.92 -1.16 23.99
C GLY A 40 2.33 -1.87 22.76
N ILE A 41 2.76 -3.11 22.53
CA ILE A 41 2.16 -3.98 21.51
C ILE A 41 0.75 -4.36 21.97
N TYR A 42 -0.24 -3.95 21.20
CA TYR A 42 -1.65 -4.24 21.43
C TYR A 42 -2.10 -5.54 20.77
N LYS A 43 -1.67 -5.78 19.51
CA LYS A 43 -2.06 -6.97 18.74
C LYS A 43 -1.08 -7.23 17.59
N ILE A 44 -0.95 -8.49 17.20
CA ILE A 44 -0.33 -8.89 15.92
C ILE A 44 -1.44 -9.42 14.99
N ILE A 45 -1.43 -8.98 13.74
CA ILE A 45 -2.44 -9.32 12.73
C ILE A 45 -1.72 -9.91 11.51
N GLU A 46 -2.17 -11.08 11.04
CA GLU A 46 -1.74 -11.63 9.76
C GLU A 46 -2.62 -11.11 8.64
N THR A 47 -2.02 -10.77 7.51
CA THR A 47 -2.77 -10.30 6.34
C THR A 47 -3.54 -11.45 5.71
N SER A 48 -4.85 -11.34 5.78
CA SER A 48 -5.78 -12.32 5.22
C SER A 48 -5.85 -12.24 3.69
N VAL A 49 -6.34 -13.31 3.06
CA VAL A 49 -6.62 -13.33 1.61
C VAL A 49 -7.62 -12.23 1.22
N ASN A 50 -8.62 -11.96 2.06
CA ASN A 50 -9.58 -10.89 1.81
C ASN A 50 -8.92 -9.51 1.86
N GLU A 51 -8.02 -9.27 2.80
CA GLU A 51 -7.23 -8.04 2.86
C GLU A 51 -6.32 -7.88 1.64
N ARG A 52 -5.71 -8.95 1.12
CA ARG A 52 -4.98 -8.89 -0.16
C ARG A 52 -5.88 -8.52 -1.35
N LYS A 53 -7.13 -9.00 -1.37
CA LYS A 53 -8.10 -8.56 -2.40
C LYS A 53 -8.44 -7.07 -2.27
N ILE A 54 -8.46 -6.53 -1.05
CA ILE A 54 -8.66 -5.09 -0.81
C ILE A 54 -7.45 -4.30 -1.31
N LEU A 55 -6.22 -4.77 -1.06
CA LEU A 55 -5.00 -4.17 -1.58
C LEU A 55 -5.06 -4.03 -3.12
N ASN A 56 -5.39 -5.10 -3.84
CA ASN A 56 -5.51 -5.05 -5.30
C ASN A 56 -6.55 -4.03 -5.78
N LYS A 57 -7.65 -3.83 -5.02
CA LYS A 57 -8.64 -2.78 -5.33
C LYS A 57 -8.09 -1.39 -5.11
N LEU A 58 -7.35 -1.16 -4.02
CA LEU A 58 -6.70 0.12 -3.74
C LEU A 58 -5.70 0.48 -4.84
N GLU A 59 -4.91 -0.50 -5.29
CA GLU A 59 -3.97 -0.31 -6.39
C GLU A 59 -4.67 0.09 -7.70
N GLY A 60 -5.80 -0.56 -8.03
CA GLY A 60 -6.58 -0.17 -9.21
C GLY A 60 -7.18 1.24 -9.12
N ILE A 61 -7.56 1.68 -7.91
CA ILE A 61 -8.01 3.05 -7.67
C ILE A 61 -6.85 4.04 -7.85
N ASP A 62 -5.66 3.72 -7.32
CA ASP A 62 -4.48 4.57 -7.45
C ASP A 62 -4.06 4.71 -8.93
N GLU A 63 -4.06 3.62 -9.70
CA GLU A 63 -3.77 3.65 -11.14
C GLU A 63 -4.78 4.51 -11.91
N TYR A 64 -6.06 4.41 -11.56
CA TYR A 64 -7.10 5.24 -12.15
C TYR A 64 -6.88 6.72 -11.82
N LEU A 65 -6.60 7.05 -10.56
CA LEU A 65 -6.31 8.42 -10.13
C LEU A 65 -5.05 8.99 -10.80
N GLU A 66 -4.00 8.20 -10.95
CA GLU A 66 -2.79 8.60 -11.69
C GLU A 66 -3.09 8.88 -13.16
N THR A 67 -3.90 8.03 -13.80
CA THR A 67 -4.33 8.24 -15.19
C THR A 67 -5.11 9.54 -15.32
N LEU A 68 -6.08 9.78 -14.43
CA LEU A 68 -6.85 11.02 -14.39
C LEU A 68 -5.95 12.25 -14.21
N ARG A 69 -5.00 12.20 -13.25
CA ARG A 69 -4.04 13.29 -13.00
C ARG A 69 -3.22 13.59 -14.25
N ASN A 70 -2.73 12.56 -14.94
CA ASN A 70 -1.97 12.71 -16.17
C ASN A 70 -2.79 13.32 -17.31
N ASN A 71 -4.04 12.86 -17.49
CA ASN A 71 -4.95 13.39 -18.50
C ASN A 71 -5.22 14.88 -18.26
N LEU A 72 -5.52 15.27 -17.01
CA LEU A 72 -5.71 16.67 -16.63
C LEU A 72 -4.44 17.50 -16.86
N ARG A 73 -3.27 16.99 -16.49
CA ARG A 73 -1.97 17.67 -16.70
C ARG A 73 -1.67 17.91 -18.18
N ASN A 74 -2.15 17.01 -19.05
CA ASN A 74 -2.01 17.13 -20.50
C ASN A 74 -3.16 17.92 -21.15
N GLY A 75 -4.05 18.55 -20.36
CA GLY A 75 -5.17 19.35 -20.85
C GLY A 75 -6.28 18.54 -21.54
N GLN A 76 -6.33 17.22 -21.31
CA GLN A 76 -7.37 16.37 -21.89
C GLN A 76 -8.71 16.58 -21.20
N LYS A 77 -9.80 16.47 -21.97
CA LYS A 77 -11.16 16.44 -21.41
C LYS A 77 -11.40 15.09 -20.74
N ILE A 78 -11.86 15.12 -19.50
CA ILE A 78 -12.29 13.93 -18.76
C ILE A 78 -13.79 13.74 -19.01
N ASN A 79 -14.18 12.60 -19.57
CA ASN A 79 -15.57 12.18 -19.65
C ASN A 79 -15.75 11.06 -18.62
N GLY A 80 -16.70 11.23 -17.71
CA GLY A 80 -17.02 10.26 -16.65
C GLY A 80 -17.81 9.06 -17.15
#